data_AF-A0A699TJA9-F1
#
_entry.id   AF-A0A699TJA9-F1
#
_cell.length_a   1.000
_cell.length_b   1.000
_cell.length_c   1.000
_cell.angle_alpha   90.00
_cell.angle_beta   90.00
_cell.angle_gamma   90.00
#
_symmetry.space_group_name_H-M   'P 1'
#
loop_
_entity.id
_entity.type
_entity.pdbx_description
1 polymer ?
#
loop_
_entity_poly.entity_id
_entity_poly.type
_entity_poly.pdbx_seq_one_letter_code
_entity_poly.pdbx_strand_id
1 'polypeptide(L)'
;EPLEVELKELLPHLEYAFLGENEKWPVIISKDLTVNEKSALINVLKSRKREIAWKLTNIRGIDPEFCSHKILLEDDNSPKVQSQRRVNPKIHDVIKKEVEKLLNTGLIYPISDSP
;
A
#
# COMPACT_ATOMS: atom_id res chain seq x y z
N GLU A 1 4.67 1.36 16.63
CA GLU A 1 6.12 1.47 16.32
C GLU A 1 6.39 1.50 14.83
N PRO A 2 7.40 2.26 14.37
CA PRO A 2 7.89 2.16 13.01
C PRO A 2 8.66 0.84 12.88
N LEU A 3 8.44 0.13 11.78
CA LEU A 3 9.19 -1.07 11.42
C LEU A 3 10.65 -0.66 11.19
N GLU A 4 11.61 -1.49 11.58
CA GLU A 4 12.97 -1.42 11.04
C GLU A 4 12.84 -1.55 9.51
N VAL A 5 13.04 -0.46 8.79
CA VAL A 5 12.95 -0.45 7.33
C VAL A 5 14.32 -0.81 6.80
N GLU A 6 14.46 -2.00 6.20
CA GLU A 6 15.63 -2.34 5.39
C GLU A 6 15.66 -1.37 4.18
N LEU A 7 16.54 -0.37 4.24
CA LEU A 7 16.70 0.61 3.17
C LEU A 7 17.30 -0.09 1.94
N LYS A 8 16.57 -0.05 0.82
CA LYS A 8 17.04 -0.59 -0.46
C LYS A 8 18.04 0.36 -1.09
N GLU A 9 18.93 -0.18 -1.92
CA GLU A 9 19.77 0.66 -2.79
C GLU A 9 18.92 1.50 -3.74
N LEU A 10 19.24 2.78 -3.83
CA LEU A 10 18.52 3.74 -4.66
C LEU A 10 19.31 4.05 -5.93
N LEU A 11 18.59 4.48 -6.97
CA LEU A 11 19.20 5.02 -8.18
C LEU A 11 20.06 6.25 -7.85
N PRO A 12 21.10 6.56 -8.64
CA PRO A 12 22.07 7.61 -8.31
C PRO A 12 21.45 8.99 -8.07
N HIS A 13 20.35 9.32 -8.76
CA HIS A 13 19.63 10.60 -8.66
C HIS A 13 18.62 10.67 -7.50
N LEU A 14 18.48 9.60 -6.71
CA LEU A 14 17.56 9.52 -5.57
C LEU A 14 18.32 9.37 -4.26
N GLU A 15 17.79 9.97 -3.20
CA GLU A 15 18.31 9.86 -1.84
C GLU A 15 17.18 9.69 -0.82
N TYR A 16 17.56 9.21 0.37
CA TYR A 16 16.66 9.15 1.51
C TYR A 16 16.65 10.47 2.28
N ALA A 17 15.45 10.91 2.65
CA ALA A 17 15.19 11.94 3.64
C ALA A 17 14.29 11.35 4.74
N PHE A 18 14.43 11.88 5.96
CA PHE A 18 13.73 11.33 7.12
C PHE A 18 12.77 12.35 7.73
N LEU A 19 11.53 11.92 7.99
CA LEU A 19 10.49 12.79 8.57
C LEU A 19 10.36 12.68 10.10
N GLY A 20 11.07 11.76 10.75
CA GLY A 20 11.09 11.63 12.21
C GLY A 20 12.49 11.67 12.81
N GLU A 21 12.54 11.68 14.14
CA GLU A 21 13.77 11.52 14.91
C GLU A 21 14.35 10.10 14.72
N ASN A 22 15.68 9.98 14.84
CA ASN A 22 16.42 8.71 14.73
C ASN A 22 16.15 7.94 13.43
N GLU A 23 16.21 8.62 12.27
CA GLU A 23 16.08 8.00 10.94
C GLU A 23 14.76 7.24 10.71
N LYS A 24 13.72 7.59 11.48
CA LYS A 24 12.38 7.02 11.29
C LYS A 24 11.66 7.71 10.13
N TRP A 25 10.82 6.95 9.44
CA TRP A 25 9.97 7.42 8.34
C TRP A 25 10.80 7.90 7.13
N PRO A 26 11.53 6.98 6.48
CA PRO A 26 12.28 7.31 5.27
C PRO A 26 11.33 7.68 4.13
N VAL A 27 11.70 8.69 3.38
CA VAL A 27 11.06 9.13 2.14
C VAL A 27 12.15 9.26 1.09
N ILE A 28 11.85 8.86 -0.14
CA ILE A 28 12.78 8.98 -1.26
C ILE A 28 12.52 10.31 -1.96
N ILE A 29 13.55 11.12 -2.12
CA ILE A 29 13.52 12.42 -2.81
C ILE A 29 14.60 12.47 -3.90
N SER A 30 14.51 13.45 -4.79
CA SER A 30 15.57 13.71 -5.77
C SER A 30 16.80 14.33 -5.10
N LYS A 31 18.00 13.86 -5.48
CA LYS A 31 19.29 14.46 -5.08
C LYS A 31 19.55 15.79 -5.74
N ASP A 32 18.90 16.07 -6.86
CA ASP A 32 19.12 17.28 -7.65
C ASP A 32 18.42 18.51 -7.05
N LEU A 33 17.68 18.33 -5.94
CA LEU A 33 17.04 19.42 -5.21
C LEU A 33 18.07 20.32 -4.54
N THR A 34 17.89 21.62 -4.63
CA THR A 34 18.69 22.58 -3.85
C THR A 34 18.42 22.42 -2.35
N VAL A 35 19.35 22.88 -1.51
CA VAL A 35 19.21 22.81 -0.04
C VAL A 35 17.91 23.49 0.44
N ASN A 36 17.54 24.61 -0.19
CA ASN A 36 16.32 25.34 0.12
C ASN A 36 15.06 24.56 -0.27
N GLU A 37 15.03 23.97 -1.46
CA GLU A 37 13.89 23.14 -1.92
C GLU A 37 13.74 21.89 -1.07
N LYS A 38 14.85 21.22 -0.75
CA LYS A 38 14.88 20.03 0.10
C LYS A 38 14.32 20.33 1.49
N SER A 39 14.75 21.43 2.11
CA SER A 39 14.23 21.83 3.43
C SER A 39 12.75 22.20 3.39
N ALA A 40 12.31 22.94 2.36
CA ALA A 40 10.92 23.30 2.15
C ALA A 40 10.02 22.05 1.97
N LEU A 41 10.45 21.10 1.12
CA LEU A 41 9.75 19.84 0.87
C LEU A 41 9.64 19.02 2.16
N ILE A 42 10.74 18.82 2.88
CA ILE A 42 10.74 18.05 4.14
C ILE A 42 9.81 18.69 5.17
N ASN A 43 9.77 20.03 5.27
CA ASN A 43 8.87 20.73 6.19
C ASN A 43 7.40 20.49 5.85
N VAL A 44 7.04 20.56 4.56
CA VAL A 44 5.67 20.24 4.11
C VAL A 44 5.32 18.79 4.44
N LEU A 45 6.21 17.84 4.14
CA LEU A 45 6.00 16.41 4.41
C LEU A 45 5.87 16.12 5.92
N LYS A 46 6.69 16.76 6.75
CA LYS A 46 6.58 16.67 8.22
C LYS A 46 5.22 17.18 8.72
N SER A 47 4.74 18.30 8.17
CA SER A 47 3.43 18.86 8.54
C SER A 47 2.26 17.95 8.15
N ARG A 48 2.39 17.19 7.06
CA ARG A 48 1.36 16.29 6.51
C ARG A 48 1.64 14.81 6.76
N LYS A 49 2.47 14.48 7.74
CA LYS A 49 2.91 13.10 8.01
C LYS A 49 1.76 12.10 8.24
N ARG A 50 0.62 12.57 8.75
CA ARG A 50 -0.58 11.77 9.01
C ARG A 50 -1.31 11.33 7.74
N GLU A 51 -1.15 12.07 6.65
CA GLU A 51 -1.77 11.77 5.36
C GLU A 51 -0.97 10.70 4.57
N ILE A 52 0.27 10.42 4.98
CA ILE A 52 1.12 9.45 4.32
C ILE A 52 0.83 8.05 4.87
N ALA A 53 0.47 7.13 3.98
CA ALA A 53 0.24 5.75 4.33
C ALA A 53 1.56 4.96 4.48
N TRP A 54 2.05 4.87 5.72
CA TRP A 54 3.28 4.11 6.03
C TRP A 54 3.09 2.59 6.16
N LYS A 55 1.87 2.16 6.47
CA LYS A 55 1.46 0.75 6.57
C LYS A 55 0.14 0.61 5.81
N LEU A 56 -0.19 -0.60 5.35
CA LEU A 56 -1.49 -0.88 4.73
C LEU A 56 -2.67 -0.45 5.63
N THR A 57 -2.55 -0.61 6.95
CA THR A 57 -3.55 -0.16 7.93
C THR A 57 -3.74 1.36 8.00
N ASN A 58 -2.80 2.14 7.48
CA ASN A 58 -2.91 3.60 7.45
C ASN A 58 -3.67 4.09 6.21
N ILE A 59 -3.86 3.24 5.20
CA ILE A 59 -4.68 3.55 4.04
C ILE A 59 -6.14 3.52 4.50
N ARG A 60 -6.70 4.69 4.81
CA ARG A 60 -8.13 4.81 5.10
C ARG A 60 -8.90 4.68 3.80
N GLY A 61 -9.71 3.64 3.69
CA GLY A 61 -10.73 3.54 2.66
C GLY A 61 -11.86 4.54 2.90
N ILE A 62 -12.73 4.68 1.90
CA ILE A 62 -14.04 5.31 2.09
C ILE A 62 -14.96 4.29 2.76
N ASP A 63 -15.74 4.73 3.73
CA ASP A 63 -16.74 3.88 4.38
C ASP A 63 -17.75 3.40 3.31
N PRO A 64 -17.93 2.07 3.14
CA PRO A 64 -18.92 1.52 2.22
C PRO A 64 -20.35 2.03 2.49
N GLU A 65 -20.69 2.42 3.73
CA GLU A 65 -21.97 3.05 4.07
C GLU A 65 -22.10 4.45 3.46
N PHE A 66 -20.98 5.16 3.32
CA PHE A 66 -20.96 6.50 2.75
C PHE A 66 -20.97 6.49 1.23
N CYS A 67 -20.16 5.63 0.61
CA CYS A 67 -20.09 5.51 -0.84
C CYS A 67 -19.63 4.10 -1.24
N SER A 68 -20.44 3.45 -2.05
CA SER A 68 -20.10 2.18 -2.70
C SER A 68 -20.10 2.34 -4.22
N HIS A 69 -19.22 1.60 -4.88
CA HIS A 69 -19.19 1.54 -6.33
C HIS A 69 -20.02 0.33 -6.77
N LYS A 70 -21.01 0.57 -7.65
CA LYS A 70 -21.78 -0.50 -8.29
C LYS A 70 -21.28 -0.69 -9.71
N ILE A 71 -20.72 -1.86 -9.99
CA ILE A 71 -20.40 -2.27 -11.36
C ILE A 71 -21.72 -2.64 -12.04
N LEU A 72 -22.06 -1.93 -13.12
CA LEU A 72 -23.23 -2.27 -13.94
C LEU A 72 -22.87 -3.46 -14.85
N LEU A 73 -23.76 -4.43 -14.93
CA LEU A 73 -23.65 -5.59 -15.81
C LEU A 73 -24.76 -5.52 -16.85
N GLU A 74 -24.53 -6.10 -18.02
CA GLU A 74 -25.56 -6.30 -19.05
C GLU A 74 -26.65 -7.26 -18.52
N ASP A 75 -27.90 -7.03 -18.93
CA ASP A 75 -29.07 -7.74 -18.39
C ASP A 75 -29.07 -9.25 -18.70
N ASP A 76 -28.37 -9.67 -19.76
CA ASP A 76 -28.25 -11.06 -20.21
C ASP A 76 -27.01 -11.79 -19.63
N ASN A 77 -26.22 -11.13 -18.77
CA ASN A 77 -24.99 -11.71 -18.24
C ASN A 77 -25.24 -12.55 -16.97
N SER A 78 -24.71 -13.77 -16.95
CA SER A 78 -24.79 -14.69 -15.81
C SER A 78 -23.45 -14.85 -15.08
N PRO A 79 -23.45 -15.11 -13.75
CA PRO A 79 -22.24 -15.41 -13.01
C PRO A 79 -21.52 -16.64 -13.58
N LYS A 80 -20.20 -16.55 -13.74
CA LYS A 80 -19.36 -17.66 -14.23
C LYS A 80 -18.32 -18.03 -13.18
N VAL A 81 -18.36 -19.30 -12.75
CA VAL A 81 -17.32 -19.88 -11.89
C VAL A 81 -16.21 -20.44 -12.78
N GLN A 82 -14.99 -19.97 -12.58
CA GLN A 82 -13.80 -20.53 -13.21
C GLN A 82 -13.03 -21.40 -12.21
N SER A 83 -12.49 -22.51 -12.67
CA SER A 83 -11.65 -23.36 -11.83
C SER A 83 -10.39 -22.62 -11.39
N GLN A 84 -10.00 -22.81 -10.13
CA GLN A 84 -8.79 -22.21 -9.58
C GLN A 84 -7.57 -22.72 -10.36
N ARG A 85 -6.77 -21.79 -10.89
CA ARG A 85 -5.54 -22.14 -11.61
C ARG A 85 -4.49 -22.69 -10.64
N ARG A 86 -3.76 -23.71 -11.07
CA ARG A 86 -2.62 -24.23 -10.30
C ARG A 86 -1.51 -23.19 -10.26
N VAL A 87 -1.07 -22.89 -9.04
CA VAL A 87 0.06 -21.98 -8.79
C VAL A 87 1.34 -22.79 -8.60
N ASN A 88 2.48 -22.25 -9.02
CA ASN A 88 3.78 -22.86 -8.77
C ASN A 88 4.02 -22.98 -7.24
N PRO A 89 4.30 -24.18 -6.70
CA PRO A 89 4.54 -24.36 -5.27
C PRO A 89 5.63 -23.45 -4.70
N LYS A 90 6.65 -23.09 -5.50
CA LYS A 90 7.76 -22.22 -5.05
C LYS A 90 7.32 -20.82 -4.61
N ILE A 91 6.20 -20.31 -5.14
CA ILE A 91 5.69 -18.97 -4.80
C ILE A 91 4.44 -19.04 -3.90
N HIS A 92 3.94 -20.24 -3.62
CA HIS A 92 2.70 -20.43 -2.87
C HIS A 92 2.78 -19.79 -1.47
N ASP A 93 3.89 -19.99 -0.77
CA ASP A 93 4.06 -19.45 0.58
C ASP A 93 4.15 -17.92 0.61
N VAL A 94 4.70 -17.31 -0.45
CA VAL A 94 4.74 -15.86 -0.60
C VAL A 94 3.34 -15.30 -0.82
N ILE A 95 2.55 -15.94 -1.70
CA ILE A 95 1.16 -15.55 -1.96
C ILE A 95 0.32 -15.68 -0.70
N LYS A 96 0.44 -16.81 0.03
CA LYS A 96 -0.31 -17.03 1.26
C LYS A 96 -0.03 -15.93 2.29
N LYS A 97 1.24 -15.61 2.52
CA LYS A 97 1.64 -14.52 3.43
C LYS A 97 1.05 -13.17 3.02
N GLU A 98 1.00 -12.87 1.72
CA GLU A 98 0.46 -11.60 1.24
C GLU A 98 -1.06 -11.54 1.37
N VAL A 99 -1.78 -12.62 1.05
CA VAL A 99 -3.23 -12.72 1.25
C VAL A 99 -3.59 -12.57 2.73
N GLU A 100 -2.85 -13.21 3.64
CA GLU A 100 -3.03 -13.07 5.09
C GLU A 100 -2.84 -11.62 5.56
N LYS A 101 -1.86 -10.88 5.02
CA LYS A 101 -1.70 -9.45 5.32
C LYS A 101 -2.94 -8.66 4.92
N LEU A 102 -3.48 -8.87 3.72
CA LEU A 102 -4.65 -8.15 3.22
C LEU A 102 -5.92 -8.47 4.03
N LEU A 103 -6.08 -9.73 4.45
CA LEU A 103 -7.15 -10.15 5.36
C LEU A 103 -7.03 -9.46 6.72
N ASN A 104 -5.83 -9.45 7.30
CA ASN A 104 -5.58 -8.82 8.60
C ASN A 104 -5.82 -7.30 8.59
N THR A 105 -5.64 -6.63 7.46
CA THR A 105 -5.97 -5.20 7.32
C THR A 105 -7.43 -4.94 6.95
N GLY A 106 -8.24 -5.97 6.71
CA GLY A 106 -9.63 -5.84 6.30
C GLY A 106 -9.83 -5.27 4.88
N LEU A 107 -8.78 -5.25 4.05
CA LEU A 107 -8.88 -4.81 2.65
C LEU A 107 -9.61 -5.83 1.77
N ILE A 108 -9.46 -7.12 2.13
CA ILE A 108 -10.25 -8.22 1.59
C ILE A 108 -10.94 -8.94 2.73
N TYR A 109 -12.07 -9.57 2.43
CA TYR A 109 -12.83 -10.36 3.38
C TYR A 109 -13.32 -11.64 2.71
N PRO A 110 -13.50 -12.73 3.48
CA PRO A 110 -14.10 -13.94 2.94
C PRO A 110 -15.55 -13.65 2.54
N ILE A 111 -15.93 -14.09 1.35
CA ILE A 111 -17.32 -14.13 0.92
C ILE A 111 -17.85 -15.56 1.11
N SER A 112 -19.01 -15.68 1.71
CA SER A 112 -19.77 -16.94 1.73
C SER A 112 -20.56 -17.04 0.42
N ASP A 113 -20.65 -18.25 -0.11
CA ASP A 113 -21.41 -18.62 -1.31
C ASP A 113 -20.84 -18.14 -2.65
N SER A 114 -19.84 -18.88 -3.14
CA SER A 114 -19.78 -19.21 -4.57
C SER A 114 -20.26 -20.67 -4.69
N PRO A 115 -21.26 -20.98 -5.51
CA PRO A 115 -21.69 -22.37 -5.75
C PRO A 115 -20.53 -23.27 -6.23
#